data_AF-A0A6I0DXB4-F1
#
_entry.id   AF-A0A6I0DXB4-F1
#
_cell.length_a   1.000
_cell.length_b   1.000
_cell.length_c   1.000
_cell.angle_alpha   90.00
_cell.angle_beta   90.00
_cell.angle_gamma   90.00
#
_symmetry.space_group_name_H-M   'P 1'
#
loop_
_entity.id
_entity.type
_entity.pdbx_description
1 polymer ?
#
loop_
_entity_poly.entity_id
_entity_poly.type
_entity_poly.pdbx_seq_one_letter_code
_entity_poly.pdbx_strand_id
1 'polypeptide(L)'
;YGDVPDDGSGQQLPEEVKNLVMHTMLPILDNSHILMGSDVPAFTGTKVVEGNNVNIMLMPDTREEADRLFEALSAGGEVEQAMQDMFWGDYYGAFADKFGIHWMINVAGH
;
A
#
# COMPACT_ATOMS: atom_id res chain seq x y z
N TYR A 1 6.10 -13.54 9.57
CA TYR A 1 7.14 -13.66 10.59
C TYR A 1 7.59 -15.11 10.68
N GLY A 2 6.83 -16.09 10.15
CA GLY A 2 7.28 -17.48 10.08
C GLY A 2 8.54 -17.69 9.23
N ASP A 3 8.82 -16.79 8.27
CA ASP A 3 10.04 -16.83 7.45
C ASP A 3 11.29 -16.26 8.15
N VAL A 4 11.15 -15.79 9.40
CA VAL A 4 12.29 -15.27 10.17
C VAL A 4 13.22 -16.44 10.52
N PRO A 5 14.53 -16.33 10.24
CA PRO A 5 15.48 -17.36 10.61
C PRO A 5 15.45 -17.66 12.11
N ASP A 6 15.59 -18.93 12.48
CA ASP A 6 15.72 -19.35 13.87
C ASP A 6 16.90 -18.60 14.53
N ASP A 7 16.63 -17.93 15.64
CA ASP A 7 17.61 -17.17 16.40
C ASP A 7 18.41 -18.04 17.39
N GLY A 8 18.12 -19.35 17.42
CA GLY A 8 18.79 -20.32 18.29
C GLY A 8 18.31 -20.29 19.74
N SER A 9 17.31 -19.47 20.08
CA SER A 9 16.72 -19.41 21.42
C SER A 9 15.81 -20.62 21.74
N GLY A 10 15.40 -21.39 20.72
CA GLY A 10 14.44 -22.47 20.84
C GLY A 10 13.01 -21.99 21.14
N GLN A 11 12.78 -20.67 21.15
CA GLN A 11 11.51 -20.06 21.45
C GLN A 11 10.67 -19.99 20.17
N GLN A 12 9.65 -20.83 20.07
CA GLN A 12 8.77 -20.81 18.90
C GLN A 12 7.79 -19.64 18.98
N LEU A 13 7.66 -18.90 17.87
CA LEU A 13 6.62 -17.89 17.72
C LEU A 13 5.23 -18.53 17.83
N PRO A 14 4.27 -17.87 18.49
CA PRO A 14 2.87 -18.26 18.41
C PRO A 14 2.40 -18.36 16.95
N GLU A 15 1.53 -19.31 16.65
CA GLU A 15 1.08 -19.58 15.27
C GLU A 15 0.43 -18.36 14.62
N GLU A 16 -0.33 -17.59 15.40
CA GLU A 16 -0.94 -16.33 15.00
C GLU A 16 0.09 -15.28 14.54
N VAL A 17 1.29 -15.26 15.13
CA VAL A 17 2.36 -14.34 14.77
C VAL A 17 3.07 -14.82 13.49
N LYS A 18 3.22 -16.13 13.30
CA LYS A 18 3.91 -16.68 12.12
C LYS A 18 3.28 -16.21 10.82
N ASN A 19 1.95 -16.11 10.78
CA ASN A 19 1.17 -15.71 9.60
C ASN A 19 1.22 -14.20 9.28
N LEU A 20 1.75 -13.37 10.17
CA LEU A 20 1.86 -11.92 9.93
C LEU A 20 3.02 -11.60 8.96
N VAL A 21 3.04 -10.44 8.32
CA VAL A 21 4.14 -9.97 7.47
C VAL A 21 5.13 -9.18 8.32
N MET A 22 6.39 -9.66 8.43
CA MET A 22 7.42 -8.90 9.16
C MET A 22 7.95 -7.74 8.34
N HIS A 23 8.14 -7.97 7.05
CA HIS A 23 8.72 -6.99 6.15
C HIS A 23 8.34 -7.37 4.72
N THR A 24 7.70 -6.44 4.01
CA THR A 24 7.49 -6.53 2.57
C THR A 24 8.04 -5.28 1.90
N MET A 25 8.55 -5.46 0.68
CA MET A 25 8.99 -4.38 -0.19
C MET A 25 8.27 -4.54 -1.52
N LEU A 26 7.60 -3.46 -1.94
CA LEU A 26 7.01 -3.35 -3.25
C LEU A 26 7.74 -2.22 -4.00
N PRO A 27 8.69 -2.56 -4.88
CA PRO A 27 9.24 -1.59 -5.82
C PRO A 27 8.13 -1.06 -6.72
N ILE A 28 8.10 0.25 -6.89
CA ILE A 28 7.14 0.98 -7.74
C ILE A 28 7.92 1.94 -8.64
N LEU A 29 7.29 2.40 -9.73
CA LEU A 29 7.87 3.33 -10.70
C LEU A 29 9.25 2.85 -11.19
N ASP A 30 9.30 1.69 -11.84
CA ASP A 30 10.52 1.07 -12.37
C ASP A 30 11.67 0.92 -11.34
N ASN A 31 11.31 0.53 -10.10
CA ASN A 31 12.22 0.37 -8.96
C ASN A 31 12.87 1.67 -8.45
N SER A 32 12.46 2.84 -8.93
CA SER A 32 12.98 4.12 -8.44
C SER A 32 12.47 4.43 -7.01
N HIS A 33 11.33 3.86 -6.63
CA HIS A 33 10.71 4.04 -5.33
C HIS A 33 10.34 2.68 -4.74
N ILE A 34 10.34 2.56 -3.41
CA ILE A 34 9.99 1.32 -2.70
C ILE A 34 8.95 1.66 -1.65
N LEU A 35 7.78 1.05 -1.77
CA LEU A 35 6.82 0.99 -0.69
C LEU A 35 7.23 -0.13 0.27
N MET A 36 7.27 0.16 1.57
CA MET A 36 7.58 -0.82 2.60
C MET A 36 6.38 -0.99 3.52
N GLY A 37 6.15 -2.22 3.96
CA GLY A 37 5.05 -2.56 4.85
C GLY A 37 5.42 -3.67 5.83
N SER A 38 4.74 -3.68 6.98
CA SER A 38 4.77 -4.75 7.97
C SER A 38 3.45 -4.77 8.74
N ASP A 39 3.07 -5.94 9.22
CA ASP A 39 2.02 -6.05 10.24
C ASP A 39 2.54 -5.56 11.60
N VAL A 40 1.62 -5.23 12.51
CA VAL A 40 1.93 -4.86 13.90
C VAL A 40 1.45 -5.98 14.83
N PRO A 41 2.33 -6.87 15.30
CA PRO A 41 1.93 -7.94 16.20
C PRO A 41 1.45 -7.42 17.55
N ALA A 42 0.45 -8.08 18.14
CA ALA A 42 -0.15 -7.68 19.43
C ALA A 42 0.87 -7.59 20.58
N PHE A 43 1.92 -8.42 20.56
CA PHE A 43 2.95 -8.42 21.61
C PHE A 43 3.81 -7.15 21.62
N THR A 44 3.80 -6.35 20.55
CA THR A 44 4.52 -5.06 20.50
C THR A 44 3.90 -4.02 21.42
N GLY A 45 2.65 -4.23 21.88
CA GLY A 45 1.89 -3.25 22.66
C GLY A 45 1.38 -2.06 21.84
N THR A 46 1.73 -1.98 20.56
CA THR A 46 1.30 -0.93 19.64
C THR A 46 -0.08 -1.27 19.08
N LYS A 47 -1.02 -0.30 19.15
CA LYS A 47 -2.31 -0.41 18.46
C LYS A 47 -2.22 0.27 17.10
N VAL A 48 -2.66 -0.42 16.07
CA VAL A 48 -2.92 0.21 14.76
C VAL A 48 -4.11 1.15 14.93
N VAL A 49 -3.94 2.41 14.50
CA VAL A 49 -5.00 3.40 14.44
C VAL A 49 -5.19 3.75 12.97
N GLU A 50 -6.33 3.35 12.41
CA GLU A 50 -6.72 3.67 11.04
C GLU A 50 -7.21 5.13 10.96
N GLY A 51 -6.83 5.84 9.90
CA GLY A 51 -7.20 7.24 9.70
C GLY A 51 -6.88 7.76 8.29
N ASN A 52 -7.60 8.80 7.87
CA ASN A 52 -7.47 9.43 6.54
C ASN A 52 -6.53 10.64 6.51
N ASN A 53 -5.73 10.83 7.55
CA ASN A 53 -4.81 11.97 7.67
C ASN A 53 -3.54 11.79 6.83
N VAL A 54 -3.31 10.61 6.26
CA VAL A 54 -2.18 10.30 5.37
C VAL A 54 -2.72 9.68 4.08
N ASN A 55 -2.27 10.21 2.95
CA ASN A 55 -2.53 9.67 1.63
C ASN A 55 -1.19 9.45 0.92
N ILE A 56 -1.07 8.37 0.15
CA ILE A 56 0.10 8.11 -0.69
C ILE A 56 -0.25 8.51 -2.12
N MET A 57 0.47 9.50 -2.65
CA MET A 57 0.30 9.94 -4.04
C MET A 57 1.34 9.28 -4.95
N LEU A 58 0.86 8.58 -5.98
CA LEU A 58 1.68 8.06 -7.07
C LEU A 58 1.52 8.97 -8.29
N MET A 59 2.65 9.33 -8.90
CA MET A 59 2.69 10.17 -10.11
C MET A 59 3.39 9.44 -11.26
N PRO A 60 2.75 8.43 -11.88
CA PRO A 60 3.31 7.76 -13.05
C PRO A 60 3.28 8.69 -14.27
N ASP A 61 4.17 8.44 -15.23
CA ASP A 61 4.32 9.28 -16.43
C ASP A 61 3.22 9.06 -17.48
N THR A 62 2.50 7.93 -17.41
CA THR A 62 1.52 7.53 -18.43
C THR A 62 0.17 7.16 -17.83
N ARG A 63 -0.90 7.35 -18.60
CA ARG A 63 -2.26 6.94 -18.20
C ARG A 63 -2.37 5.43 -18.08
N GLU A 64 -1.70 4.68 -18.95
CA GLU A 64 -1.71 3.23 -18.93
C GLU A 64 -1.13 2.67 -17.62
N GLU A 65 -0.05 3.27 -17.12
CA GLU A 65 0.53 2.86 -15.83
C GLU A 65 -0.36 3.32 -14.67
N ALA A 66 -0.98 4.49 -14.77
CA ALA A 66 -1.94 4.97 -13.78
C ALA A 66 -3.14 4.02 -13.65
N ASP A 67 -3.73 3.60 -14.77
CA ASP A 67 -4.86 2.67 -14.79
C ASP A 67 -4.46 1.30 -14.23
N ARG A 68 -3.28 0.78 -14.62
CA ARG A 68 -2.75 -0.49 -14.09
C ARG A 68 -2.60 -0.44 -12.56
N LEU A 69 -2.00 0.63 -12.04
CA LEU A 69 -1.81 0.83 -10.60
C LEU A 69 -3.16 0.99 -9.89
N PHE A 70 -4.07 1.78 -10.46
CA PHE A 70 -5.40 2.00 -9.91
C PHE A 70 -6.19 0.70 -9.79
N GLU A 71 -6.27 -0.09 -10.86
CA GLU A 71 -6.98 -1.38 -10.84
C GLU A 71 -6.36 -2.36 -9.84
N ALA A 72 -5.03 -2.44 -9.77
CA ALA A 72 -4.35 -3.38 -8.89
C ALA A 72 -4.50 -3.02 -7.40
N LEU A 73 -4.37 -1.73 -7.07
CA LEU A 73 -4.36 -1.26 -5.67
C LEU A 73 -5.78 -1.03 -5.12
N SER A 74 -6.74 -0.63 -5.97
CA SER A 74 -8.13 -0.43 -5.55
C SER A 74 -8.93 -1.73 -5.41
N ALA A 75 -8.37 -2.86 -5.85
CA ALA A 75 -9.05 -4.16 -5.82
C ALA A 75 -9.47 -4.58 -4.39
N GLY A 76 -10.78 -4.64 -4.17
CA GLY A 76 -11.38 -4.96 -2.86
C GLY A 76 -11.37 -3.81 -1.85
N GLY A 77 -10.97 -2.61 -2.29
CA GLY A 77 -11.07 -1.37 -1.53
C GLY A 77 -12.34 -0.57 -1.86
N GLU A 78 -12.34 0.69 -1.46
CA GLU A 78 -13.41 1.66 -1.71
C GLU A 78 -12.91 2.75 -2.66
N VAL A 79 -13.49 2.80 -3.86
CA VAL A 79 -13.17 3.84 -4.84
C VAL A 79 -13.88 5.14 -4.45
N GLU A 80 -13.10 6.14 -4.05
CA GLU A 80 -13.59 7.49 -3.77
C GLU A 80 -13.79 8.27 -5.07
N GLN A 81 -12.85 8.11 -6.01
CA GLN A 81 -12.82 8.79 -7.29
C GLN A 81 -12.17 7.88 -8.34
N ALA A 82 -12.95 7.42 -9.31
CA ALA A 82 -12.42 6.68 -10.46
C ALA A 82 -11.45 7.55 -11.27
N MET A 83 -10.47 6.91 -11.93
CA MET A 83 -9.56 7.60 -12.85
C MET A 83 -10.36 8.34 -13.93
N GLN A 84 -10.15 9.64 -14.03
CA GLN A 84 -10.77 10.48 -15.05
C GLN A 84 -9.97 11.76 -15.30
N ASP A 85 -10.28 12.42 -16.42
CA ASP A 85 -9.80 13.77 -16.71
C ASP A 85 -10.42 14.78 -15.77
N MET A 86 -9.57 15.59 -15.15
CA MET A 86 -9.97 16.60 -14.19
C MET A 86 -10.00 17.99 -14.81
N PHE A 87 -10.80 18.87 -14.21
CA PHE A 87 -10.98 20.23 -14.72
C PHE A 87 -9.69 21.07 -14.73
N TRP A 88 -8.67 20.66 -13.96
CA TRP A 88 -7.35 21.29 -13.91
C TRP A 88 -6.34 20.72 -14.93
N GLY A 89 -6.77 19.77 -15.76
CA GLY A 89 -5.97 19.26 -16.89
C GLY A 89 -5.28 17.92 -16.66
N ASP A 90 -5.21 17.44 -15.42
CA ASP A 90 -4.59 16.14 -15.11
C ASP A 90 -5.56 14.97 -15.26
N TYR A 91 -4.99 13.76 -15.35
CA TYR A 91 -5.71 12.51 -15.20
C TYR A 91 -5.53 11.99 -13.76
N TYR A 92 -6.61 11.83 -13.00
CA TYR A 92 -6.53 11.58 -11.55
C TYR A 92 -7.56 10.57 -11.06
N GLY A 93 -7.20 9.82 -10.01
CA GLY A 93 -8.12 8.99 -9.22
C GLY A 93 -7.69 8.89 -7.75
N ALA A 94 -8.63 8.47 -6.90
CA ALA A 94 -8.40 8.25 -5.47
C ALA A 94 -9.25 7.10 -4.93
N PHE A 95 -8.72 6.38 -3.95
CA PHE A 95 -9.39 5.24 -3.33
C PHE A 95 -8.75 4.91 -1.98
N ALA A 96 -9.49 4.23 -1.11
CA ALA A 96 -8.94 3.49 0.00
C ALA A 96 -8.75 2.02 -0.41
N ASP A 97 -7.58 1.43 -0.22
CA ASP A 97 -7.38 0.01 -0.52
C ASP A 97 -8.05 -0.88 0.54
N LYS A 98 -8.04 -2.20 0.32
CA LYS A 98 -8.65 -3.18 1.24
C LYS A 98 -8.02 -3.23 2.64
N PHE A 99 -6.89 -2.55 2.85
CA PHE A 99 -6.20 -2.43 4.12
C PHE A 99 -6.42 -1.06 4.77
N GLY A 100 -7.24 -0.20 4.17
CA GLY A 100 -7.56 1.14 4.68
C GLY A 100 -6.49 2.19 4.36
N ILE A 101 -5.54 1.91 3.47
CA ILE A 101 -4.57 2.92 3.03
C ILE A 101 -5.21 3.78 1.95
N HIS A 102 -5.17 5.10 2.13
CA HIS A 102 -5.69 6.03 1.13
C HIS A 102 -4.62 6.36 0.09
N TRP A 103 -5.01 6.22 -1.18
CA TRP A 103 -4.16 6.40 -2.34
C TRP A 103 -4.71 7.49 -3.26
N MET A 104 -3.80 8.26 -3.85
CA MET A 104 -4.07 9.15 -4.96
C MET A 104 -3.15 8.76 -6.12
N ILE A 105 -3.69 8.76 -7.34
CA ILE A 105 -2.90 8.54 -8.56
C ILE A 105 -3.13 9.74 -9.48
N ASN A 106 -2.05 10.38 -9.93
CA ASN A 106 -2.11 11.58 -10.76
C ASN A 106 -1.11 11.47 -11.92
N VAL A 107 -1.59 11.72 -13.14
CA VAL A 107 -0.74 11.92 -14.31
C VAL A 107 -0.90 13.37 -14.74
N ALA A 108 0.21 14.11 -14.79
CA ALA A 108 0.20 15.51 -15.18
C ALA A 108 -0.39 15.69 -16.59
N GLY A 109 -1.25 16.70 -16.74
CA GLY A 109 -1.77 17.11 -18.04
C GLY A 109 -0.66 17.57 -19.00
N HIS A 110 -0.78 17.22 -20.28
CA HIS A 110 0.05 17.76 -21.36
C HIS A 110 -0.62 18.98 -22.01
#